data_AF-A0A1G4EKJ3-F1
#
_entry.id   AF-A0A1G4EKJ3-F1
#
_cell.length_a   1.000
_cell.length_b   1.000
_cell.length_c   1.000
_cell.angle_alpha   90.00
_cell.angle_beta   90.00
_cell.angle_gamma   90.00
#
_symmetry.space_group_name_H-M   'P 1'
#
loop_
_entity.id
_entity.type
_entity.pdbx_description
1 polymer ?
#
loop_
_entity_poly.entity_id
_entity_poly.type
_entity_poly.pdbx_seq_one_letter_code
_entity_poly.pdbx_strand_id
1 'polypeptide(L)'
;MKIGAAIHLANILYFSEHVHLIEGNLLLLFNGDEEGEHREIISALTELKRLKQEKQLQYRLAINNDFITPLYDGDTQRYIYTGTAGKLLPRFYIYGREVHVGDTLSGIDPNFIATQITNRLHNNYIHYHMKQSAN
;
A
#
# COMPACT_ATOMS: atom_id res chain seq x y z
N MET A 1 -6.98 -4.18 -10.76
CA MET A 1 -6.47 -4.01 -12.14
C MET A 1 -6.81 -5.20 -13.07
N LYS A 2 -7.88 -5.14 -13.87
CA LYS A 2 -8.32 -6.32 -14.69
C LYS A 2 -7.41 -6.64 -15.89
N ILE A 3 -6.86 -5.62 -16.56
CA ILE A 3 -5.94 -5.82 -17.70
C ILE A 3 -4.64 -6.47 -17.23
N GLY A 4 -4.11 -6.06 -16.07
CA GLY A 4 -2.92 -6.69 -15.47
C GLY A 4 -3.12 -8.19 -15.21
N ALA A 5 -4.28 -8.58 -14.70
CA ALA A 5 -4.65 -9.99 -14.53
C ALA A 5 -4.69 -10.76 -15.85
N ALA A 6 -5.28 -10.17 -16.91
CA ALA A 6 -5.31 -10.78 -18.24
C ALA A 6 -3.91 -10.97 -18.84
N ILE A 7 -3.01 -10.01 -18.66
CA ILE A 7 -1.61 -10.10 -19.10
C ILE A 7 -0.90 -11.26 -18.39
N HIS A 8 -1.05 -11.40 -17.07
CA HIS A 8 -0.45 -12.51 -16.34
C HIS A 8 -1.02 -13.87 -16.77
N LEU A 9 -2.33 -13.95 -17.00
CA LEU A 9 -2.96 -15.17 -17.52
C LEU A 9 -2.39 -15.56 -18.89
N ALA A 10 -2.25 -14.60 -19.80
CA ALA A 10 -1.66 -14.82 -21.13
C ALA A 10 -0.19 -15.29 -21.04
N ASN A 11 0.60 -14.69 -20.15
CA ASN A 11 1.99 -15.11 -19.93
C ASN A 11 2.07 -16.55 -19.38
N ILE A 12 1.22 -16.90 -18.43
CA ILE A 12 1.19 -18.26 -17.87
C ILE A 12 0.76 -19.28 -18.91
N LEU A 13 -0.25 -18.96 -19.74
CA LEU A 13 -0.64 -19.82 -20.86
C LEU A 13 0.54 -20.02 -21.83
N TYR A 14 1.18 -18.94 -22.25
CA TYR A 14 2.34 -18.99 -23.14
C TYR A 14 3.46 -19.89 -22.57
N PHE A 15 3.87 -19.67 -21.31
CA PHE A 15 4.94 -20.47 -20.71
C PHE A 15 4.54 -21.91 -20.37
N SER A 16 3.25 -22.20 -20.22
CA SER A 16 2.78 -23.58 -20.05
C SER A 16 3.01 -24.44 -21.30
N GLU A 17 3.01 -23.82 -22.48
CA GLU A 17 3.32 -24.47 -23.77
C GLU A 17 4.82 -24.40 -24.10
N HIS A 18 5.56 -23.49 -23.46
CA HIS A 18 6.96 -23.20 -23.72
C HIS A 18 7.85 -23.39 -22.48
N VAL A 19 7.63 -24.47 -21.73
CA VAL A 19 8.32 -24.73 -20.45
C VAL A 19 9.85 -24.79 -20.61
N HIS A 20 10.35 -25.15 -21.78
CA HIS A 20 11.79 -25.16 -22.08
C HIS A 20 12.44 -23.78 -22.08
N LEU A 21 11.67 -22.68 -22.12
CA LEU A 21 12.17 -21.30 -22.05
C LEU A 21 12.38 -20.80 -20.62
N ILE A 22 11.95 -21.56 -19.61
CA ILE A 22 12.01 -21.13 -18.20
C ILE A 22 12.93 -22.02 -17.37
N GLU A 23 13.81 -21.38 -16.60
CA GLU A 23 14.59 -22.03 -15.55
C GLU A 23 13.91 -21.80 -14.20
N GLY A 24 12.98 -22.70 -13.83
CA GLY A 24 12.32 -22.67 -12.53
C GLY A 24 10.81 -22.88 -12.60
N ASN A 25 10.11 -22.41 -11.57
CA ASN A 25 8.65 -22.53 -11.44
C ASN A 25 8.00 -21.15 -11.53
N LEU A 26 6.86 -21.08 -12.24
CA LEU A 26 5.99 -19.92 -12.23
C LEU A 26 4.80 -20.19 -11.30
N LEU A 27 4.49 -19.21 -10.45
CA LEU A 27 3.32 -19.22 -9.58
C LEU A 27 2.46 -18.01 -9.91
N LEU A 28 1.17 -18.25 -10.10
CA LEU A 28 0.17 -17.21 -10.34
C LEU A 28 -0.75 -17.09 -9.14
N LEU A 29 -0.90 -15.87 -8.63
CA LEU A 29 -1.81 -15.54 -7.54
C LEU A 29 -2.74 -14.42 -8.01
N PHE A 30 -4.05 -14.64 -7.87
CA PHE A 30 -5.05 -13.58 -8.02
C PHE A 30 -5.54 -13.17 -6.65
N ASN A 31 -5.62 -11.85 -6.44
CA ASN A 31 -6.15 -11.21 -5.24
C ASN A 31 -7.29 -10.28 -5.68
N GLY A 32 -8.51 -10.57 -5.24
CA GLY A 32 -9.71 -9.78 -5.48
C GLY A 32 -10.01 -8.74 -4.39
N ASP A 33 -9.46 -8.89 -3.18
CA ASP A 33 -9.67 -8.00 -2.02
C ASP A 33 -8.45 -7.09 -1.76
N GLU A 34 -7.79 -6.63 -2.82
CA GLU A 34 -6.69 -5.66 -2.69
C GLU A 34 -7.21 -4.29 -2.23
N GLU A 35 -8.27 -3.77 -2.86
CA GLU A 35 -8.85 -2.45 -2.57
C GLU A 35 -9.59 -2.38 -1.20
N GLY A 36 -9.72 -3.52 -0.53
CA GLY A 36 -10.37 -3.64 0.77
C GLY A 36 -9.36 -3.75 1.91
N GLU A 37 -9.57 -4.73 2.78
CA GLU A 37 -8.75 -4.95 3.97
C GLU A 37 -7.57 -5.91 3.69
N HIS A 38 -7.25 -6.19 2.42
CA HIS A 38 -6.14 -7.03 2.00
C HIS A 38 -6.19 -8.46 2.58
N ARG A 39 -7.39 -8.97 2.90
CA ARG A 39 -7.52 -10.23 3.66
C ARG A 39 -7.00 -11.42 2.87
N GLU A 40 -7.21 -11.39 1.56
CA GLU A 40 -6.84 -12.46 0.65
C GLU A 40 -5.32 -12.61 0.51
N ILE A 41 -4.57 -11.52 0.27
CA ILE A 41 -3.10 -11.61 0.20
C ILE A 41 -2.50 -12.03 1.54
N ILE A 42 -3.05 -11.53 2.66
CA ILE A 42 -2.63 -11.93 4.01
C ILE A 42 -2.88 -13.44 4.22
N SER A 43 -4.04 -13.94 3.81
CA SER A 43 -4.36 -15.37 3.86
C SER A 43 -3.43 -16.19 2.97
N ALA A 44 -3.19 -15.74 1.74
CA ALA A 44 -2.34 -16.40 0.75
C ALA A 44 -0.88 -16.55 1.23
N LEU A 45 -0.39 -15.70 2.13
CA LEU A 45 0.92 -15.89 2.76
C LEU A 45 1.05 -17.23 3.49
N THR A 46 -0.04 -17.72 4.08
CA THR A 46 -0.06 -19.04 4.74
C THR A 46 0.16 -20.15 3.72
N GLU A 47 -0.51 -20.05 2.57
CA GLU A 47 -0.38 -21.02 1.49
C GLU A 47 0.99 -20.96 0.81
N LEU A 48 1.52 -19.76 0.57
CA LEU A 48 2.87 -19.58 0.05
C LEU A 48 3.93 -20.14 1.00
N LYS A 49 3.75 -20.00 2.32
CA LYS A 49 4.64 -20.63 3.32
C LYS A 49 4.55 -22.15 3.28
N ARG A 50 3.34 -22.71 3.19
CA ARG A 50 3.10 -24.15 3.08
C ARG A 50 3.79 -24.72 1.83
N LEU A 51 3.54 -24.14 0.66
CA LEU A 51 4.17 -24.53 -0.60
C LEU A 51 5.69 -24.42 -0.54
N LYS A 52 6.23 -23.39 0.10
CA LYS A 52 7.68 -23.23 0.29
C LYS A 52 8.29 -24.43 1.01
N GLN A 53 7.63 -24.90 2.06
CA GLN A 53 8.11 -26.02 2.87
C GLN A 53 7.93 -27.36 2.15
N GLU A 54 6.74 -27.65 1.65
CA GLU A 54 6.42 -28.94 1.03
C GLU A 54 7.13 -29.20 -0.29
N LYS A 55 7.27 -28.14 -1.10
CA LYS A 55 7.88 -28.21 -2.43
C LYS A 55 9.32 -27.69 -2.44
N GLN A 56 9.86 -27.34 -1.26
CA GLN A 56 11.22 -26.81 -1.07
C GLN A 56 11.53 -25.61 -1.99
N LEU A 57 10.54 -24.74 -2.21
CA LEU A 57 10.65 -23.62 -3.15
C LEU A 57 11.55 -22.51 -2.61
N GLN A 58 12.25 -21.86 -3.53
CA GLN A 58 12.99 -20.62 -3.26
C GLN A 58 12.35 -19.50 -4.08
N TYR A 59 11.50 -18.69 -3.44
CA TYR A 59 10.88 -17.53 -4.10
C TYR A 59 11.95 -16.46 -4.37
N ARG A 60 12.21 -16.17 -5.65
CA ARG A 60 13.26 -15.23 -6.11
C ARG A 60 12.71 -13.87 -6.48
N LEU A 61 11.54 -13.83 -7.11
CA LEU A 61 10.95 -12.63 -7.68
C LEU A 61 9.43 -12.70 -7.58
N ALA A 62 8.81 -11.58 -7.23
CA ALA A 62 7.38 -11.35 -7.38
C ALA A 62 7.18 -10.20 -8.36
N ILE A 63 6.31 -10.39 -9.36
CA ILE A 63 5.94 -9.34 -10.32
C ILE A 63 4.48 -9.01 -10.04
N ASN A 64 4.22 -7.77 -9.63
CA ASN A 64 2.89 -7.21 -9.55
C ASN A 64 2.67 -6.28 -10.75
N ASN A 65 1.59 -6.46 -11.50
CA ASN A 65 1.24 -5.63 -12.64
C ASN A 65 0.14 -4.64 -12.25
N ASP A 66 0.47 -3.84 -11.25
CA ASP A 66 -0.36 -2.74 -10.76
C ASP A 66 -0.36 -1.54 -11.69
N PHE A 67 -1.33 -0.67 -11.48
CA PHE A 67 -1.41 0.58 -12.20
C PHE A 67 -0.20 1.47 -11.87
N ILE A 68 0.52 1.86 -12.92
CA ILE A 68 1.63 2.82 -12.85
C ILE A 68 1.20 4.13 -13.52
N THR A 69 1.63 5.26 -12.95
CA THR A 69 1.26 6.60 -13.45
C THR A 69 2.49 7.34 -13.96
N PRO A 70 2.34 8.21 -14.98
CA PRO A 70 3.33 9.24 -15.28
C PRO A 70 3.49 10.18 -14.07
N LEU A 71 4.71 10.66 -13.82
CA LEU A 71 4.97 11.51 -12.65
C LEU A 71 4.59 12.98 -12.88
N TYR A 72 4.48 13.40 -14.13
CA TYR A 72 4.11 14.76 -14.54
C TYR A 72 3.51 14.78 -15.95
N ASP A 73 2.87 15.88 -16.31
CA ASP A 73 2.26 16.05 -17.63
C ASP A 73 3.32 15.95 -18.74
N GLY A 74 3.05 15.08 -19.72
CA GLY A 74 3.97 14.81 -20.83
C GLY A 74 5.08 13.82 -20.51
N ASP A 75 5.08 13.20 -19.33
CA ASP A 75 6.06 12.17 -18.97
C ASP A 75 5.85 10.88 -19.80
N THR A 76 6.85 10.53 -20.58
CA THR A 76 6.87 9.34 -21.45
C THR A 76 7.59 8.16 -20.83
N GLN A 77 8.14 8.31 -19.61
CA GLN A 77 8.94 7.27 -18.98
C GLN A 77 8.08 6.16 -18.40
N ARG A 78 8.63 4.94 -18.41
CA ARG A 78 8.01 3.77 -17.77
C ARG A 78 8.72 3.48 -16.47
N TYR A 79 7.95 3.45 -15.39
CA TYR A 79 8.47 3.21 -14.05
C TYR A 79 8.27 1.76 -13.62
N ILE A 80 9.25 1.25 -12.89
CA ILE A 80 9.16 -0.02 -12.17
C ILE A 80 9.30 0.30 -10.69
N TYR A 81 8.24 0.03 -9.92
CA TYR A 81 8.25 0.21 -8.47
C TYR A 81 8.80 -1.04 -7.80
N THR A 82 9.90 -0.89 -7.07
CA THR A 82 10.59 -1.99 -6.36
C THR A 82 10.22 -2.06 -4.88
N GLY A 83 9.34 -1.17 -4.42
CA GLY A 83 8.88 -1.09 -3.04
C GLY A 83 7.72 -0.10 -2.91
N THR A 84 7.19 0.00 -1.69
CA THR A 84 6.11 0.93 -1.35
C THR A 84 6.42 1.65 -0.04
N ALA A 85 5.86 2.85 0.14
CA ALA A 85 5.89 3.54 1.41
C ALA A 85 4.77 3.02 2.32
N GLY A 86 5.09 2.75 3.58
CA GLY A 86 4.07 2.42 4.58
C GLY A 86 3.11 3.59 4.79
N LYS A 87 1.81 3.31 4.83
CA LYS A 87 0.76 4.31 5.07
C LYS A 87 0.17 4.13 6.46
N LEU A 88 0.14 5.20 7.24
CA LEU A 88 -0.60 5.27 8.50
C LEU A 88 -1.78 6.22 8.32
N LEU A 89 -2.97 5.77 8.70
CA LEU A 89 -4.21 6.56 8.67
C LEU A 89 -4.66 6.84 10.12
N PRO A 90 -4.16 7.92 10.75
CA PRO A 90 -4.61 8.27 12.10
C PRO A 90 -6.08 8.71 12.06
N ARG A 91 -6.85 8.24 13.04
CA ARG A 91 -8.26 8.62 13.23
C ARG A 91 -8.43 9.20 14.62
N PHE A 92 -9.04 10.38 14.70
CA PHE A 92 -9.31 11.08 15.96
C PHE A 92 -10.82 11.15 16.18
N TYR A 93 -11.26 10.73 17.36
CA TYR A 93 -12.61 10.98 17.85
C TYR A 93 -12.53 12.04 18.95
N ILE A 94 -13.17 13.19 18.72
CA ILE A 94 -13.09 14.35 19.62
C ILE A 94 -14.49 14.60 20.17
N TYR A 95 -14.64 14.39 21.47
CA TYR A 95 -15.89 14.61 22.17
C TYR A 95 -15.81 15.88 23.01
N GLY A 96 -16.75 16.80 22.78
CA GLY A 96 -16.84 18.08 23.50
C GLY A 96 -17.73 18.02 24.74
N ARG A 97 -18.05 19.20 25.27
CA ARG A 97 -19.07 19.39 26.32
C ARG A 97 -20.07 20.42 25.83
N GLU A 98 -21.31 19.99 25.64
CA GLU A 98 -22.41 20.84 25.22
C GLU A 98 -22.84 21.80 26.33
N VAL A 99 -23.15 23.03 25.94
CA VAL A 99 -23.64 24.10 26.82
C VAL A 99 -24.56 25.04 26.05
N HIS A 100 -25.33 25.84 26.80
CA HIS A 100 -26.10 26.93 26.23
C HIS A 100 -25.19 27.96 25.54
N VAL A 101 -25.62 28.54 24.41
CA VAL A 101 -24.81 29.50 23.63
C VAL A 101 -24.41 30.76 24.42
N GLY A 102 -25.15 31.09 25.48
CA GLY A 102 -24.85 32.18 26.40
C GLY A 102 -23.82 31.86 27.51
N ASP A 103 -23.41 30.59 27.67
CA ASP A 103 -22.43 30.14 28.67
C ASP A 103 -21.27 29.36 28.01
N THR A 104 -20.60 30.01 27.06
CA THR A 104 -19.56 29.38 26.24
C THR A 104 -18.34 28.95 27.04
N LEU A 105 -18.06 29.55 28.20
CA LEU A 105 -16.92 29.22 29.06
C LEU A 105 -17.09 27.87 29.77
N SER A 106 -18.34 27.44 29.97
CA SER A 106 -18.65 26.10 30.46
C SER A 106 -18.61 25.06 29.34
N GLY A 107 -18.39 25.42 28.07
CA GLY A 107 -18.33 24.47 26.96
C GLY A 107 -16.95 23.86 26.73
N ILE A 108 -16.89 22.78 25.95
CA ILE A 108 -15.67 22.38 25.25
C ILE A 108 -16.04 22.23 23.78
N ASP A 109 -15.52 23.12 22.94
CA ASP A 109 -15.74 23.07 21.49
C ASP A 109 -14.82 22.02 20.84
N PRO A 110 -15.37 20.90 20.32
CA PRO A 110 -14.56 19.89 19.65
C PRO A 110 -13.94 20.41 18.36
N ASN A 111 -14.51 21.43 17.70
CA ASN A 111 -13.96 22.01 16.48
C ASN A 111 -12.66 22.77 16.74
N PHE A 112 -12.57 23.47 17.87
CA PHE A 112 -11.34 24.14 18.28
C PHE A 112 -10.20 23.12 18.46
N ILE A 113 -10.46 22.01 19.17
CA ILE A 113 -9.47 20.93 19.38
C ILE A 113 -9.09 20.30 18.03
N ALA A 114 -10.06 19.99 17.17
CA ALA A 114 -9.80 19.44 15.83
C ALA A 114 -8.90 20.36 15.01
N THR A 115 -9.17 21.67 15.05
CA THR A 115 -8.37 22.69 14.37
C THR A 115 -6.93 22.71 14.87
N GLN A 116 -6.70 22.58 16.19
CA GLN A 116 -5.35 22.52 16.74
C GLN A 116 -4.60 21.24 16.36
N ILE A 117 -5.28 20.10 16.28
CA ILE A 117 -4.69 18.84 15.80
C ILE A 117 -4.29 19.00 14.32
N THR A 118 -5.21 19.48 13.47
CA THR A 118 -4.92 19.72 12.06
C THR A 118 -3.77 20.71 11.89
N ASN A 119 -3.75 21.83 12.62
CA ASN A 119 -2.68 22.82 12.53
C ASN A 119 -1.29 22.23 12.88
N ARG A 120 -1.24 21.30 13.83
CA ARG A 120 0.03 20.62 14.21
C ARG A 120 0.47 19.53 13.25
N LEU A 121 -0.47 18.89 12.55
CA LEU A 121 -0.17 17.78 11.63
C LEU A 121 0.00 18.25 10.18
N HIS A 122 -0.73 19.28 9.78
CA HIS A 122 -0.79 19.77 8.41
C HIS A 122 0.61 20.16 7.93
N ASN A 123 1.11 19.42 6.93
CA ASN A 123 2.44 19.60 6.35
C ASN A 123 3.58 19.64 7.39
N ASN A 124 3.38 19.03 8.56
CA ASN A 124 4.44 18.84 9.54
C ASN A 124 5.30 17.67 9.09
N TYR A 125 6.14 17.92 8.08
CA TYR A 125 7.29 17.09 7.79
C TYR A 125 8.15 17.14 9.05
N ILE A 126 8.11 16.06 9.84
CA ILE A 126 9.14 15.82 10.85
C ILE A 126 10.45 15.82 10.06
N HIS A 127 11.21 16.92 10.20
CA HIS A 127 12.60 17.01 9.82
C HIS A 127 13.35 16.00 10.71
N TYR A 128 13.22 14.72 10.38
CA TYR A 128 14.09 13.69 10.90
C TYR A 128 15.47 14.14 10.50
N HIS A 129 16.25 14.55 11.49
CA HIS A 129 17.62 15.01 11.38
C HIS A 129 18.40 14.29 10.28
N MET A 130 18.43 14.86 9.07
CA MET A 130 19.58 14.73 8.18
C MET A 130 20.63 15.75 8.64
N LYS A 131 21.02 15.65 9.92
CA LYS A 131 22.41 15.90 10.31
C LYS A 131 23.21 14.67 9.89
N GLN A 132 23.30 14.41 8.59
CA GLN A 132 24.46 13.72 8.05
C GLN A 132 25.45 14.81 7.67
N SER A 133 26.53 14.88 8.44
CA SER A 133 27.87 15.01 7.87
C SER A 133 28.09 16.20 6.94
N ALA A 134 27.93 17.42 7.48
CA ALA A 134 28.78 18.53 7.04
C ALA A 134 30.06 18.47 7.89
N ASN A 135 31.00 17.64 7.45
CA ASN A 135 32.45 17.71 7.69
C ASN A 135 33.13 16.72 6.75
#